data_AF-A0A800F0E9-F1
#
_entry.id   AF-A0A800F0E9-F1
#
_cell.length_a   1.000
_cell.length_b   1.000
_cell.length_c   1.000
_cell.angle_alpha   90.00
_cell.angle_beta   90.00
_cell.angle_gamma   90.00
#
_symmetry.space_group_name_H-M   'P 1'
#
loop_
_entity.id
_entity.type
_entity.pdbx_description
1 polymer ?
#
loop_
_entity_poly.entity_id
_entity_poly.type
_entity_poly.pdbx_seq_one_letter_code
_entity_poly.pdbx_strand_id
1 'polypeptide(L)' 'LGISRALVKLDEENKPALRHEGFMTRDSRVVERKKPGRRKARKVEQFSKR' A
#
# COMPACT_ATOMS: atom_id res chain seq x y z
N LEU A 1 5.82 -0.25 9.67
CA LEU A 1 7.25 0.10 9.50
C LEU A 1 7.96 0.59 10.78
N GLY A 2 7.28 0.85 11.90
CA GLY A 2 7.94 1.36 13.12
C GLY A 2 8.98 0.39 13.71
N ILE A 3 8.58 -0.87 13.93
CA ILE A 3 9.42 -1.89 14.58
C ILE A 3 10.65 -2.24 13.74
N SER A 4 10.48 -2.49 12.44
CA SER A 4 11.60 -2.82 11.54
C SER A 4 12.64 -1.70 11.46
N ARG A 5 12.21 -0.44 11.51
CA ARG A 5 13.12 0.72 11.56
C ARG A 5 13.83 0.87 12.90
N ALA A 6 13.19 0.46 14.00
CA ALA A 6 13.82 0.46 15.32
C ALA A 6 14.91 -0.62 15.42
N LEU A 7 14.66 -1.81 14.88
CA LEU A 7 15.64 -2.91 14.86
C LEU A 7 16.91 -2.55 14.06
N VAL A 8 16.76 -1.91 12.90
CA VAL A 8 17.91 -1.43 12.11
C VAL A 8 18.71 -0.32 12.83
N LYS A 9 18.08 0.47 13.70
CA LYS A 9 18.79 1.48 14.51
C LYS A 9 19.57 0.87 15.67
N LEU A 10 19.12 -0.27 16.18
CA LEU A 10 19.80 -1.00 17.26
C LEU A 10 21.02 -1.73 16.73
N ASP A 11 20.89 -2.35 15.55
CA ASP A 11 21.96 -3.07 14.90
C ASP A 11 21.71 -3.11 13.37
N GLU A 12 22.71 -2.64 12.62
CA GLU A 12 22.66 -2.48 11.16
C GLU A 12 22.75 -3.82 10.41
N GLU A 13 23.25 -4.88 11.04
CA GLU A 13 23.36 -6.23 10.45
C GLU A 13 21.98 -6.86 10.18
N ASN A 14 20.94 -6.40 10.86
CA ASN A 14 19.57 -6.88 10.67
C ASN A 14 18.94 -6.39 9.36
N LYS A 15 19.50 -5.35 8.74
CA LYS A 15 18.96 -4.73 7.52
C LYS A 15 18.88 -5.67 6.32
N PRO A 16 19.91 -6.45 5.94
CA PRO A 16 19.81 -7.43 4.85
C PRO A 16 18.74 -8.48 5.07
N ALA A 17 18.66 -9.08 6.27
CA ALA A 17 17.65 -10.09 6.61
C ALA A 17 16.22 -9.52 6.53
N LEU A 18 15.97 -8.36 7.14
CA LEU A 18 14.66 -7.71 7.13
C LEU A 18 14.22 -7.22 5.74
N ARG A 19 15.19 -6.91 4.86
CA ARG A 19 14.91 -6.54 3.47
C ARG A 19 14.57 -7.75 2.62
N HIS A 20 15.24 -8.88 2.83
CA HIS A 20 14.92 -10.14 2.15
C HIS A 20 13.48 -10.58 2.44
N GLU A 21 13.08 -10.50 3.71
CA GLU A 21 11.72 -10.84 4.17
C GLU A 21 10.66 -9.75 3.86
N GLY A 22 11.05 -8.64 3.20
CA GLY A 22 10.11 -7.60 2.77
C GLY A 22 9.58 -6.66 3.86
N PHE A 23 10.04 -6.78 5.12
CA PHE A 23 9.58 -5.95 6.25
C PHE A 23 10.02 -4.49 6.19
N MET A 24 10.99 -4.16 5.32
CA MET A 24 11.49 -2.79 5.15
C MET A 24 10.70 -1.97 4.12
N THR A 25 9.85 -2.60 3.32
CA THR A 25 9.09 -1.92 2.26
C THR A 25 7.83 -1.29 2.83
N ARG A 26 7.57 -0.02 2.48
CA ARG A 26 6.30 0.62 2.80
C ARG A 26 5.22 0.13 1.84
N ASP A 27 4.06 -0.24 2.36
CA ASP A 27 2.88 -0.41 1.52
C ASP A 27 2.45 0.95 0.94
N SER A 28 2.54 1.07 -0.39
CA SER A 28 2.18 2.28 -1.14
C SER A 28 0.69 2.34 -1.47
N ARG A 29 -0.09 1.29 -1.14
CA ARG A 29 -1.53 1.26 -1.43
C ARG A 29 -2.24 2.36 -0.65
N VAL A 30 -3.02 3.14 -1.38
CA VAL A 30 -3.87 4.21 -0.85
C VAL A 30 -5.25 4.05 -1.47
N VAL A 31 -6.30 4.44 -0.73
CA VAL A 31 -7.68 4.40 -1.23
C VAL A 31 -7.80 5.30 -2.47
N GLU A 32 -8.28 4.71 -3.56
CA GLU A 32 -8.54 5.47 -4.79
C GLU A 32 -9.64 6.51 -4.58
N ARG A 33 -9.44 7.69 -5.17
CA ARG A 33 -10.44 8.76 -5.17
C ARG A 33 -11.73 8.34 -5.90
N LYS A 34 -12.89 8.79 -5.41
CA LYS A 34 -14.16 8.73 -6.15
C LYS A 34 -14.09 9.59 -7.41
N LYS A 35 -14.36 9.01 -8.57
CA LYS A 35 -14.43 9.73 -9.85
C LYS A 35 -15.86 10.26 -10.07
N PRO A 36 -16.03 11.47 -10.65
CA PRO A 36 -17.36 12.00 -10.98
C PRO A 36 -18.07 11.08 -11.99
N GLY A 37 -19.40 10.99 -11.91
CA GLY A 37 -20.19 10.07 -12.73
C GLY A 37 -20.07 8.59 -12.35
N ARG A 38 -19.34 8.25 -11.27
CA ARG A 38 -19.23 6.87 -10.74
C ARG A 38 -19.74 6.78 -9.30
N ARG A 39 -20.31 5.63 -8.94
CA ARG A 39 -20.79 5.36 -7.57
C ARG A 39 -19.64 5.25 -6.56
N LYS A 40 -18.50 4.68 -6.97
CA LYS A 40 -17.24 4.56 -6.20
C LYS A 40 -16.04 4.83 -7.11
N ALA A 41 -14.81 4.64 -6.65
CA ALA A 41 -13.60 4.81 -7.45
C ALA A 41 -13.66 4.10 -8.83
N ARG A 42 -14.13 2.86 -8.85
CA ARG A 42 -14.25 2.04 -10.08
C ARG A 42 -15.69 1.64 -10.47
N LYS A 43 -16.63 1.61 -9.52
CA LYS A 43 -18.01 1.13 -9.76
C LYS A 43 -18.80 2.12 -10.63
N VAL A 44 -19.19 1.68 -11.82
CA VAL A 44 -20.04 2.42 -12.77
C VAL A 44 -21.50 1.99 -12.59
N GLU A 45 -22.43 2.82 -13.03
CA GLU A 45 -23.84 2.48 -13.13
C GLU A 45 -24.10 1.55 -14.32
N GLN A 46 -25.17 0.76 -14.26
CA GLN A 46 -25.56 -0.09 -15.39
C GLN A 46 -26.06 0.80 -16.53
N PHE A 47 -25.50 0.61 -17.72
CA PHE A 47 -25.96 1.28 -18.92
C PHE A 47 -27.05 0.44 -19.60
N SER A 48 -28.17 1.07 -19.96
CA SER A 48 -29.22 0.47 -20.78
C SER A 48 -29.15 1.09 -22.17
N LYS A 49 -28.81 0.27 -23.18
CA LYS A 49 -28.97 0.64 -24.59
C LYS A 49 -30.43 0.43 -24.97
N ARG A 50 -31.00 1.41 -25.66
CA ARG A 50 -32.20 1.23 -26.49
C ARG A 50 -31.78 0.95 -27.91
#